data_AF-A0A2W4M0X7-F1
#
_entry.id   AF-A0A2W4M0X7-F1
#
_cell.length_a   1.000
_cell.length_b   1.000
_cell.length_c   1.000
_cell.angle_alpha   90.00
_cell.angle_beta   90.00
_cell.angle_gamma   90.00
#
_symmetry.space_group_name_H-M   'P 1'
#
loop_
_entity.id
_entity.type
_entity.pdbx_description
1 polymer ?
#
loop_
_entity_poly.entity_id
_entity_poly.type
_entity_poly.pdbx_seq_one_letter_code
_entity_poly.pdbx_strand_id
1 'polypeptide(L)'
;MFYVFLLLVAAIGGLIYFWFMFQSVPGMAEERFGELEPLPPDVGVWKRDEDSAEAHSAKERGLAREIRLYYDESSQRLYRQVRYRSLATDDIVETEPDELVKRKRVKPTTKA
;
A
#
# COMPACT_ATOMS: atom_id res chain seq x y z
N MET A 1 -27.50 -18.54 -37.86
CA MET A 1 -28.43 -17.63 -37.14
C MET A 1 -28.70 -18.09 -35.71
N PHE A 2 -29.14 -19.32 -35.47
CA PHE A 2 -29.39 -19.84 -34.11
C PHE A 2 -28.19 -19.72 -33.16
N TYR A 3 -26.99 -20.11 -33.60
CA TYR A 3 -25.77 -19.99 -32.78
C TYR A 3 -25.37 -18.54 -32.48
N VAL A 4 -25.65 -17.61 -33.40
CA VAL A 4 -25.39 -16.17 -33.20
C VAL A 4 -26.36 -15.61 -32.17
N PHE A 5 -27.64 -16.01 -32.25
CA PHE A 5 -28.64 -15.65 -31.24
C PHE A 5 -28.28 -16.17 -29.85
N LEU A 6 -27.88 -17.44 -29.74
CA LEU A 6 -27.42 -18.04 -28.48
C LEU A 6 -26.21 -17.31 -27.89
N LEU A 7 -25.23 -16.96 -28.73
CA LEU A 7 -24.05 -16.20 -28.32
C LEU A 7 -24.45 -14.81 -27.78
N LEU A 8 -25.38 -14.14 -28.45
CA LEU A 8 -25.86 -12.82 -28.05
C LEU A 8 -26.60 -12.88 -26.71
N VAL A 9 -27.48 -13.88 -26.51
CA VAL A 9 -28.16 -14.10 -25.22
C VAL A 9 -27.17 -14.40 -24.11
N ALA A 10 -26.17 -15.25 -24.37
CA ALA A 10 -25.13 -15.57 -23.39
C ALA A 10 -24.29 -14.34 -23.02
N ALA A 11 -23.92 -13.50 -24.00
CA ALA A 11 -23.18 -12.26 -23.78
C ALA A 11 -23.99 -11.26 -22.93
N ILE A 12 -25.27 -11.07 -23.25
CA ILE A 12 -26.15 -10.18 -22.46
C ILE A 12 -26.32 -10.71 -21.03
N GLY A 13 -26.59 -12.02 -20.87
CA GLY A 13 -26.73 -12.65 -19.57
C GLY A 13 -25.47 -12.49 -18.71
N GLY A 14 -24.30 -12.69 -19.32
CA GLY A 14 -23.01 -12.45 -18.67
C GLY A 14 -22.83 -11.00 -18.20
N LEU A 15 -23.15 -10.02 -19.06
CA LEU A 15 -23.05 -8.60 -18.70
C LEU A 15 -23.96 -8.24 -17.53
N ILE A 16 -25.21 -8.71 -17.53
CA ILE A 16 -26.17 -8.47 -16.43
C ILE A 16 -25.66 -9.11 -15.13
N TYR A 17 -25.12 -10.33 -15.21
CA TYR A 17 -24.55 -11.01 -14.05
C TYR A 17 -23.37 -10.23 -13.45
N PHE A 18 -22.41 -9.80 -14.29
CA PHE A 18 -21.28 -8.99 -13.81
C PHE A 18 -21.74 -7.66 -13.22
N TRP A 19 -22.70 -6.98 -13.87
CA TRP A 19 -23.29 -5.74 -13.36
C TRP A 19 -23.87 -5.93 -11.96
N PHE A 20 -24.68 -6.98 -11.76
CA PHE A 20 -25.29 -7.26 -10.46
C PHE A 20 -24.26 -7.63 -9.40
N MET A 21 -23.21 -8.38 -9.75
CA MET A 21 -22.10 -8.68 -8.85
C MET A 21 -21.38 -7.43 -8.36
N PHE A 22 -21.07 -6.49 -9.26
CA PHE A 22 -20.39 -5.24 -8.88
C PHE A 22 -21.24 -4.34 -7.97
N GLN A 23 -22.58 -4.41 -8.09
CA GLN A 23 -23.50 -3.62 -7.26
C GLN A 23 -23.79 -4.29 -5.90
N SER A 24 -23.88 -5.62 -5.87
CA SER A 24 -24.33 -6.36 -4.67
C SER A 24 -23.20 -6.69 -3.69
N VAL A 25 -21.94 -6.74 -4.15
CA VAL A 25 -20.79 -7.00 -3.28
C VAL A 25 -20.05 -5.70 -2.96
N PRO A 26 -20.25 -5.11 -1.77
CA PRO A 26 -19.55 -3.89 -1.37
C PRO A 26 -18.04 -4.12 -1.36
N GLY A 27 -17.28 -3.22 -1.99
CA GLY A 27 -15.82 -3.30 -2.09
C GLY A 27 -15.27 -4.10 -3.28
N MET A 28 -16.07 -4.92 -3.99
CA MET A 28 -15.58 -5.69 -5.14
C MET A 28 -15.12 -4.78 -6.30
N ALA A 29 -15.85 -3.69 -6.54
CA ALA A 29 -15.47 -2.70 -7.54
C ALA A 29 -14.19 -1.95 -7.14
N GLU A 30 -13.97 -1.73 -5.84
CA GLU A 30 -12.78 -1.05 -5.32
C GLU A 30 -11.55 -1.97 -5.37
N GLU A 31 -11.69 -3.24 -5.04
CA GLU A 31 -10.60 -4.22 -5.14
C GLU A 31 -10.17 -4.48 -6.60
N ARG A 32 -11.10 -4.40 -7.55
CA ARG A 32 -10.82 -4.68 -8.97
C ARG A 32 -10.48 -3.45 -9.81
N PHE A 33 -11.16 -2.33 -9.56
CA PHE A 33 -11.03 -1.10 -10.36
C PHE A 33 -10.65 0.13 -9.52
N GLY A 34 -10.51 0.00 -8.21
CA GLY A 34 -10.08 1.08 -7.35
C GLY A 34 -8.61 1.44 -7.57
N GLU A 35 -8.30 2.71 -7.35
CA GLU A 35 -6.95 3.24 -7.36
C GLU A 35 -6.23 2.84 -6.07
N LEU A 36 -4.91 2.64 -6.13
CA LEU A 36 -4.13 2.41 -4.92
C LEU A 36 -4.13 3.69 -4.08
N GLU A 37 -4.37 3.55 -2.77
CA GLU A 37 -4.34 4.64 -1.79
C GLU A 37 -3.16 5.58 -2.03
N PRO A 38 -3.35 6.91 -2.12
CA PRO A 38 -2.30 7.84 -2.48
C PRO A 38 -1.07 7.67 -1.59
N LEU A 39 0.11 7.89 -2.17
CA LEU A 39 1.35 7.82 -1.42
C LEU A 39 1.34 8.88 -0.30
N PRO A 40 1.82 8.54 0.91
CA PRO A 40 2.00 9.52 1.96
C PRO A 40 2.90 10.67 1.48
N PRO A 41 2.63 11.92 1.91
CA PRO A 41 3.38 13.09 1.45
C PRO A 41 4.86 13.08 1.91
N ASP A 42 5.19 12.25 2.89
CA ASP A 42 6.49 12.11 3.53
C ASP A 42 7.31 10.90 3.05
N VAL A 43 6.90 10.28 1.94
CA VAL A 43 7.68 9.21 1.30
C VAL A 43 9.09 9.72 0.97
N GLY A 44 10.10 8.93 1.32
CA GLY A 44 11.51 9.24 1.11
C GLY A 44 12.18 9.97 2.28
N VAL A 45 11.42 10.42 3.29
CA VAL A 45 11.96 11.16 4.44
C VAL A 45 12.19 10.24 5.62
N TRP A 46 13.37 10.32 6.22
CA TRP A 46 13.67 9.65 7.50
C TRP A 46 13.06 10.44 8.65
N LYS A 47 12.25 9.76 9.46
CA LYS A 47 11.62 10.31 10.67
C LYS A 47 12.11 9.54 11.88
N ARG A 48 12.37 10.25 12.97
CA ARG A 48 12.63 9.58 14.26
C ARG A 48 11.34 8.97 14.76
N ASP A 49 11.44 7.72 15.14
CA ASP A 49 10.38 7.01 15.84
C ASP A 49 10.67 7.15 17.33
N GLU A 50 9.78 7.82 18.05
CA GLU A 50 9.94 8.10 19.49
C GLU A 50 8.90 7.34 20.34
N ASP A 51 7.83 6.85 19.71
CA ASP A 51 6.64 6.33 20.39
C ASP A 51 6.56 4.79 20.39
N SER A 52 7.42 4.11 19.64
CA SER A 52 7.41 2.65 19.58
C SER A 52 8.19 1.98 20.71
N ALA A 53 7.79 0.76 21.07
CA ALA A 53 8.52 -0.05 22.05
C ALA A 53 9.97 -0.31 21.62
N GLU A 54 10.23 -0.46 20.32
CA GLU A 54 11.59 -0.67 19.79
C GLU A 54 12.41 0.63 19.81
N ALA A 55 11.78 1.80 19.64
CA ALA A 55 12.44 3.08 19.83
C ALA A 55 12.89 3.29 21.28
N HIS A 56 12.05 2.92 22.25
CA HIS A 56 12.41 2.99 23.66
C HIS A 56 13.60 2.09 23.99
N SER A 57 13.62 0.84 23.52
CA SER A 57 14.75 -0.07 23.75
C SER A 57 16.03 0.35 23.01
N ALA A 58 15.90 0.96 21.83
CA ALA A 58 17.04 1.55 21.11
C ALA A 58 17.63 2.74 21.88
N LYS A 59 16.77 3.60 22.44
CA LYS A 59 17.19 4.77 23.22
C LYS A 59 17.95 4.38 24.49
N GLU A 60 17.56 3.29 25.16
CA GLU A 60 18.31 2.71 26.29
C GLU A 60 19.72 2.25 25.88
N ARG A 61 19.89 1.79 24.64
CA ARG A 61 21.19 1.42 24.04
C ARG A 61 21.98 2.62 23.50
N GLY A 62 21.47 3.85 23.63
CA GLY A 62 22.09 5.05 23.05
C GLY A 62 21.91 5.18 21.53
N LEU A 63 20.88 4.54 20.97
CA LEU A 63 20.56 4.55 19.56
C LEU A 63 19.25 5.32 19.30
N ALA A 64 19.18 6.03 18.18
CA ALA A 64 17.96 6.61 17.64
C ALA A 64 17.39 5.70 16.55
N ARG A 65 16.13 5.28 16.70
CA ARG A 65 15.40 4.57 15.64
C ARG A 65 14.84 5.58 14.64
N GLU A 66 15.14 5.39 13.37
CA GLU A 66 14.58 6.19 12.28
C GLU A 66 13.84 5.29 11.30
N ILE A 67 12.66 5.74 10.87
CA ILE A 67 11.78 5.04 9.94
C ILE A 67 11.61 5.90 8.70
N ARG A 68 11.62 5.25 7.54
CA ARG A 68 11.28 5.87 6.26
C ARG A 68 10.31 4.99 5.50
N LEU A 69 9.31 5.61 4.88
CA LEU A 69 8.54 4.98 3.82
C LEU A 69 9.24 5.21 2.48
N TYR A 70 9.59 4.14 1.79
CA TYR A 70 10.25 4.18 0.49
C TYR A 70 9.32 3.59 -0.56
N TYR A 71 9.04 4.35 -1.62
CA TYR A 71 8.26 3.87 -2.75
C TYR A 71 9.20 3.48 -3.89
N ASP A 72 9.12 2.21 -4.30
CA ASP A 72 9.82 1.71 -5.47
C ASP A 72 8.91 1.85 -6.70
N GLU A 73 9.27 2.76 -7.59
CA GLU A 73 8.53 3.04 -8.83
C GLU A 73 8.57 1.85 -9.79
N SER A 74 9.63 1.02 -9.76
CA SER A 74 9.79 -0.10 -10.68
C SER A 74 8.84 -1.24 -10.37
N SER A 75 8.63 -1.53 -9.09
CA SER A 75 7.74 -2.59 -8.61
C SER A 75 6.36 -2.08 -8.16
N GLN A 76 6.17 -0.76 -8.15
CA GLN A 76 5.00 -0.06 -7.60
C GLN A 76 4.69 -0.44 -6.14
N ARG A 77 5.72 -0.72 -5.34
CA ARG A 77 5.60 -1.19 -3.96
C ARG A 77 6.07 -0.14 -2.96
N LEU A 78 5.42 -0.13 -1.80
CA LEU A 78 5.80 0.71 -0.68
C LEU A 78 6.50 -0.15 0.37
N TYR A 79 7.68 0.27 0.79
CA TYR A 79 8.50 -0.39 1.78
C TYR A 79 8.64 0.50 3.02
N ARG A 80 8.68 -0.13 4.19
CA ARG A 80 9.06 0.50 5.46
C ARG A 80 10.49 0.09 5.74
N GLN A 81 11.37 1.08 5.77
CA GLN A 81 12.78 0.91 6.09
C GLN A 81 13.03 1.47 7.47
N VAL A 82 13.79 0.73 8.27
CA VAL A 82 14.13 1.11 9.64
C VAL A 82 15.64 1.03 9.81
N ARG A 83 16.22 2.09 10.36
CA ARG A 83 17.64 2.14 10.70
C ARG A 83 17.85 2.65 12.12
N TYR A 84 18.96 2.26 12.71
CA TYR A 84 19.40 2.71 14.01
C TYR A 84 20.65 3.55 13.87
N ARG A 85 20.62 4.77 14.40
CA ARG A 85 21.76 5.67 14.44
C ARG A 85 22.32 5.82 15.84
N SER A 86 23.63 5.86 15.97
CA SER A 86 24.31 6.19 17.21
C SER A 86 23.99 7.62 17.62
N LEU A 87 23.51 7.84 18.85
CA LEU A 87 23.31 9.20 19.38
C LEU A 87 24.64 9.94 19.61
N ALA A 88 25.75 9.22 19.74
CA ALA A 88 27.06 9.80 20.01
C ALA A 88 27.81 10.21 18.74
N THR A 89 27.70 9.44 17.66
CA THR A 89 28.48 9.65 16.42
C THR A 89 27.64 9.93 15.18
N ASP A 90 26.31 9.82 15.27
CA ASP A 90 25.37 9.92 14.15
C ASP A 90 25.59 8.88 13.04
N ASP A 91 26.40 7.85 13.31
CA ASP A 91 26.64 6.75 12.38
C ASP A 91 25.47 5.77 12.38
N ILE A 92 25.21 5.16 11.23
CA ILE A 92 24.24 4.07 11.10
C ILE A 92 24.91 2.81 11.67
N VAL A 93 24.33 2.28 12.74
CA VAL A 93 24.86 1.11 13.45
C VAL A 93 24.20 -0.16 12.94
N GLU A 94 22.89 -0.10 12.70
CA GLU A 94 22.08 -1.28 12.37
C GLU A 94 20.92 -0.88 11.44
N THR A 95 20.43 -1.80 10.63
CA THR A 95 19.29 -1.61 9.73
C THR A 95 18.42 -2.87 9.77
N GLU A 96 17.11 -2.70 9.93
CA GLU A 96 16.16 -3.82 9.89
C GLU A 96 15.86 -4.21 8.44
N PRO A 97 15.43 -5.46 8.18
CA PRO A 97 14.95 -5.84 6.86
C PRO A 97 13.77 -4.97 6.41
N ASP A 98 13.77 -4.62 5.12
CA ASP A 98 12.70 -3.82 4.53
C ASP A 98 11.36 -4.57 4.55
N GLU A 99 10.35 -3.95 5.14
CA GLU A 99 9.01 -4.54 5.25
C GLU A 99 8.08 -3.99 4.16
N LEU A 100 7.37 -4.88 3.46
CA LEU A 100 6.39 -4.46 2.47
C LEU A 100 5.12 -3.92 3.15
N VAL A 101 4.82 -2.64 2.89
CA VAL A 101 3.58 -1.99 3.35
C VAL A 101 2.50 -2.19 2.30
N LYS A 102 1.46 -2.96 2.65
CA LYS A 102 0.31 -3.19 1.77
C LYS A 102 -0.57 -1.94 1.69
N ARG A 103 -0.67 -1.36 0.50
CA ARG A 103 -1.62 -0.27 0.19
C ARG A 103 -2.98 -0.87 -0.13
N LYS A 104 -4.05 -0.26 0.40
CA LYS A 104 -5.42 -0.63 0.05
C LYS A 104 -5.80 0.02 -1.27
N ARG A 105 -6.66 -0.63 -2.04
CA ARG A 105 -7.36 0.03 -3.15
C ARG A 105 -8.54 0.80 -2.58
N VAL A 106 -8.70 2.03 -3.01
CA VAL A 106 -9.76 2.95 -2.59
C VAL A 106 -10.55 3.39 -3.81
N LYS A 107 -11.76 3.90 -3.60
CA LYS A 107 -12.53 4.51 -4.69
C LYS A 107 -11.68 5.62 -5.33
N PRO A 108 -11.62 5.68 -6.67
CA PRO A 108 -10.94 6.77 -7.35
C PRO A 108 -11.54 8.09 -6.85
N THR A 109 -10.71 8.92 -6.24
CA THR A 109 -11.13 10.26 -5.85
C THR A 109 -11.08 11.08 -7.12
N THR A 110 -12.23 11.31 -7.74
CA THR A 110 -12.37 12.27 -8.84
C THR A 110 -11.82 13.61 -8.34
N LYS A 111 -10.57 13.93 -8.70
CA LYS A 111 -10.05 15.28 -8.54
C LYS A 111 -10.86 16.15 -9.49
N ALA A 112 -11.75 16.96 -8.90
CA ALA A 112 -12.43 18.06 -9.57
C ALA A 112 -11.41 19.17 -9.90
#